data_AF-A0A5J4NYX5-F1
#
_entry.id   AF-A0A5J4NYX5-F1
#
_cell.length_a   1.000
_cell.length_b   1.000
_cell.length_c   1.000
_cell.angle_alpha   90.00
_cell.angle_beta   90.00
_cell.angle_gamma   90.00
#
_symmetry.space_group_name_H-M   'P 1'
#
loop_
_entity.id
_entity.type
_entity.pdbx_description
1 polymer ?
#
loop_
_entity_poly.entity_id
_entity_poly.type
_entity_poly.pdbx_seq_one_letter_code
_entity_poly.pdbx_strand_id
1 'polypeptide(L)'
;MSDKKRMELGEQQAKVLNEPMPIVWLKPMLREELERISLTLNRYTCPVYKTSERRGVLSTTGHSTNFVLAMFLKTSVQPSHWVKRGAALLCQLDD
;
A
#
# COMPACT_ATOMS: atom_id res chain seq x y z
N MET A 1 3.37 -3.88 -9.60
CA MET A 1 4.39 -3.76 -8.54
C MET A 1 4.35 -4.95 -7.58
N SER A 2 4.03 -6.17 -8.03
CA SER A 2 4.01 -7.36 -7.16
C SER A 2 4.92 -8.46 -7.70
N ASP A 3 5.92 -8.89 -6.90
CA ASP A 3 6.66 -10.12 -7.20
C ASP A 3 5.85 -11.31 -6.66
N LYS A 4 5.10 -11.96 -7.56
CA LYS A 4 4.24 -13.10 -7.24
C LYS A 4 5.00 -14.34 -6.77
N LYS A 5 6.29 -14.48 -7.09
CA LYS A 5 7.11 -15.61 -6.64
C LYS A 5 7.57 -15.42 -5.20
N ARG A 6 7.94 -14.18 -4.85
CA ARG A 6 8.49 -13.84 -3.52
C ARG A 6 7.43 -13.30 -2.55
N MET A 7 6.22 -13.02 -3.04
CA MET A 7 5.12 -12.39 -2.32
C MET A 7 5.58 -11.09 -1.64
N GLU A 8 6.30 -10.26 -2.40
CA GLU A 8 6.82 -8.96 -1.95
C GLU A 8 6.64 -7.90 -3.04
N LEU A 9 6.93 -6.64 -2.70
CA LEU A 9 6.92 -5.55 -3.67
C LEU A 9 7.98 -5.77 -4.75
N GLY A 10 7.51 -5.72 -6.00
CA GLY A 10 8.34 -5.84 -7.19
C GLY A 10 8.35 -4.56 -8.01
N GLU A 11 9.39 -4.38 -8.81
CA GLU A 11 9.46 -3.29 -9.76
C GLU A 11 8.31 -3.35 -10.79
N GLN A 12 7.92 -2.18 -11.28
CA GLN A 12 6.88 -2.07 -12.29
C GLN A 12 7.41 -2.53 -13.65
N GLN A 13 6.58 -3.25 -14.41
CA GLN A 13 6.91 -3.62 -15.79
C GLN A 13 6.84 -2.39 -16.70
N ALA A 14 7.72 -2.34 -17.70
CA ALA A 14 7.74 -1.24 -18.66
C ALA A 14 6.35 -1.09 -19.34
N LYS A 15 5.83 0.14 -19.36
CA LYS A 15 4.52 0.51 -19.95
C LYS A 15 3.29 -0.07 -19.26
N VAL A 16 3.43 -0.74 -18.11
CA VAL A 16 2.29 -1.20 -17.31
C VAL A 16 2.05 -0.21 -16.17
N LEU A 17 1.00 0.60 -16.25
CA LEU A 17 0.74 1.66 -15.24
C LEU A 17 0.21 1.09 -13.92
N ASN A 18 -0.68 0.10 -14.01
CA ASN A 18 -1.34 -0.51 -12.87
C ASN A 18 -1.22 -2.03 -12.98
N GLU A 19 -1.00 -2.70 -11.85
CA GLU A 19 -1.01 -4.16 -11.77
C GLU A 19 -2.00 -4.59 -10.67
N PRO A 20 -2.87 -5.58 -10.92
CA PRO A 20 -3.78 -6.07 -9.90
C PRO A 20 -3.01 -6.66 -8.72
N MET A 21 -3.37 -6.23 -7.51
CA MET A 21 -2.88 -6.84 -6.27
C MET A 21 -3.57 -8.20 -6.08
N PRO A 22 -2.88 -9.23 -5.57
CA PRO A 22 -3.53 -10.44 -5.10
C PRO A 22 -4.62 -10.15 -4.06
N ILE A 23 -5.59 -11.06 -3.92
CA ILE A 23 -6.67 -10.93 -2.93
C ILE A 23 -6.05 -10.82 -1.53
N VAL A 24 -6.41 -9.74 -0.82
CA VAL A 24 -5.95 -9.48 0.54
C VAL A 24 -7.09 -9.76 1.52
N TRP A 25 -6.81 -10.58 2.54
CA TRP A 25 -7.75 -10.81 3.64
C TRP A 25 -7.40 -9.90 4.83
N LEU A 26 -8.33 -9.03 5.20
CA LEU A 26 -8.21 -8.21 6.40
C LEU A 26 -8.78 -8.96 7.59
N LYS A 27 -7.88 -9.38 8.50
CA LYS A 27 -8.23 -10.04 9.75
C LYS A 27 -8.14 -9.04 10.90
N PRO A 28 -9.21 -8.80 11.67
CA PRO A 28 -9.15 -8.01 12.89
C PRO A 28 -8.14 -8.61 13.87
N MET A 29 -7.32 -7.75 14.47
CA MET A 29 -6.27 -8.14 15.41
C MET A 29 -5.98 -7.02 16.40
N LEU A 30 -5.35 -7.36 17.52
CA LEU A 30 -4.92 -6.36 18.51
C LEU A 30 -3.75 -5.54 17.96
N ARG A 31 -3.70 -4.26 18.31
CA ARG A 31 -2.70 -3.33 17.80
C ARG A 31 -1.28 -3.72 18.24
N GLU A 32 -1.14 -4.19 19.48
CA GLU A 32 0.13 -4.61 20.06
C GLU A 32 0.72 -5.83 19.33
N GLU A 33 -0.15 -6.73 18.84
CA GLU A 33 0.26 -7.87 18.01
C GLU A 33 0.77 -7.41 16.64
N LEU A 34 0.10 -6.42 16.04
CA LEU A 34 0.50 -5.85 14.77
C LEU A 34 1.85 -5.14 14.86
N GLU A 35 2.07 -4.37 15.93
CA GLU A 35 3.32 -3.68 16.20
C GLU A 35 4.47 -4.68 16.37
N ARG A 36 4.28 -5.76 17.15
CA ARG A 36 5.27 -6.85 17.29
C ARG A 36 5.65 -7.48 15.96
N ILE A 37 4.68 -7.77 15.09
CA ILE A 37 4.94 -8.36 13.76
C ILE A 37 5.63 -7.35 12.83
N SER A 38 5.34 -6.06 12.98
CA SER A 38 5.92 -5.01 12.15
C SER A 38 7.39 -4.73 12.49
N LEU A 39 7.82 -4.97 13.73
CA LEU A 39 9.21 -4.77 14.16
C LEU A 39 10.18 -5.82 13.62
N THR A 40 9.71 -7.02 13.28
CA THR A 40 10.58 -8.15 12.88
C THR A 40 10.78 -8.26 11.37
N LEU A 41 10.08 -7.46 10.57
CA LEU A 41 10.03 -7.60 9.11
C LEU A 41 10.29 -6.27 8.41
N ASN A 42 11.12 -6.30 7.38
CA ASN A 42 11.29 -5.15 6.49
C ASN A 42 10.02 -4.96 5.64
N ARG A 43 9.18 -4.00 6.03
CA ARG A 43 7.90 -3.72 5.38
C ARG A 43 7.81 -2.26 4.95
N TYR A 44 7.18 -2.05 3.81
CA TYR A 44 6.78 -0.73 3.34
C TYR A 44 5.35 -0.46 3.79
N THR A 45 5.15 0.68 4.45
CA THR A 45 3.83 1.21 4.78
C THR A 45 3.20 1.83 3.54
N CYS A 46 2.51 1.00 2.76
CA CYS A 46 1.90 1.39 1.51
C CYS A 46 0.55 2.09 1.76
N PRO A 47 0.35 3.33 1.30
CA PRO A 47 -0.94 3.99 1.41
C PRO A 47 -1.94 3.37 0.42
N VAL A 48 -3.17 3.15 0.88
CA VAL A 48 -4.30 2.71 0.06
C VAL A 48 -5.22 3.90 -0.17
N TYR A 49 -5.48 4.22 -1.43
CA TYR A 49 -6.39 5.29 -1.84
C TYR A 49 -7.59 4.74 -2.60
N LYS A 50 -8.68 5.52 -2.66
CA LYS A 50 -9.85 5.18 -3.48
C LYS A 50 -9.54 5.32 -4.96
N THR A 51 -8.97 6.45 -5.37
CA THR A 51 -8.68 6.82 -6.77
C THR A 51 -7.23 7.28 -6.97
N SER A 52 -6.73 7.27 -8.22
CA SER A 52 -5.34 7.65 -8.54
C SER A 52 -5.06 9.14 -8.44
N GLU A 53 -6.08 10.00 -8.49
CA GLU A 53 -5.88 11.45 -8.33
C GLU A 53 -5.22 11.78 -6.98
N ARG A 54 -5.35 10.89 -5.97
CA ARG A 54 -4.84 11.05 -4.59
C ARG A 54 -5.20 12.39 -3.94
N ARG A 55 -6.16 13.08 -4.54
CA ARG A 55 -6.75 14.33 -4.10
C ARG A 55 -8.00 13.94 -3.33
N GLY A 56 -8.05 14.33 -2.07
CA GLY A 56 -9.23 14.22 -1.23
C GLY A 56 -9.53 15.59 -0.66
N VAL A 57 -10.80 15.90 -0.46
CA VAL A 57 -11.20 17.02 0.39
C VAL A 57 -10.99 16.54 1.82
N LEU A 58 -10.37 17.36 2.69
CA LEU A 58 -10.42 17.05 4.12
C LEU A 58 -11.89 17.11 4.54
N SER A 59 -12.42 16.03 5.11
CA SER A 59 -13.72 16.10 5.77
C SER A 59 -13.69 17.17 6.86
N THR A 60 -14.86 17.61 7.32
CA THR A 60 -15.00 18.49 8.49
C THR A 60 -14.35 17.92 9.77
N THR A 61 -13.99 16.63 9.77
CA THR A 61 -13.26 15.93 10.84
C THR A 61 -11.77 15.73 10.57
N GLY A 62 -11.23 16.25 9.47
CA GLY A 62 -9.80 16.18 9.14
C GLY A 62 -9.32 14.91 8.43
N HIS A 63 -10.24 13.99 8.11
CA HIS A 63 -9.91 12.75 7.40
C HIS A 63 -10.00 12.97 5.89
N SER A 64 -9.00 12.50 5.15
CA SER A 64 -9.02 12.57 3.69
C SER A 64 -10.16 11.69 3.15
N THR A 65 -10.98 12.24 2.25
CA THR A 65 -12.02 11.44 1.58
C THR A 65 -11.44 10.35 0.66
N ASN A 66 -10.16 10.43 0.31
CA ASN A 66 -9.49 9.53 -0.63
C ASN A 66 -8.55 8.52 0.05
N PHE A 67 -8.00 8.82 1.23
CA PHE A 67 -7.18 7.85 1.98
C PHE A 67 -8.08 6.82 2.69
N VAL A 68 -7.77 5.54 2.51
CA VAL A 68 -8.51 4.43 3.12
C VAL A 68 -7.78 3.90 4.35
N LEU A 69 -6.57 3.38 4.15
CA LEU A 69 -5.74 2.81 5.21
C LEU A 69 -4.29 2.69 4.76
N ALA A 70 -3.40 2.37 5.71
CA ALA A 70 -2.03 1.97 5.41
C ALA A 70 -1.88 0.44 5.48
N MET A 71 -1.25 -0.15 4.48
CA MET A 71 -1.02 -1.59 4.38
C MET A 71 0.48 -1.92 4.46
N PHE A 72 0.84 -2.88 5.32
CA PHE A 72 2.23 -3.28 5.49
C PHE A 72 2.64 -4.35 4.49
N LEU A 73 3.29 -3.94 3.40
CA LEU A 73 3.73 -4.81 2.31
C LEU A 73 5.19 -5.23 2.51
N LYS A 74 5.47 -6.52 2.30
CA LYS A 74 6.82 -7.07 2.39
C LYS A 74 7.72 -6.47 1.30
N THR A 75 8.98 -6.19 1.63
CA THR A 75 9.98 -5.67 0.68
C THR A 75 11.38 -6.21 1.01
N SER A 76 12.16 -6.51 -0.03
CA SER A 76 13.58 -6.85 0.09
C SER A 76 14.50 -5.62 0.07
N VAL A 77 14.01 -4.48 -0.39
CA VAL A 77 14.72 -3.19 -0.38
C VAL A 77 14.24 -2.30 0.77
N GLN A 78 15.00 -1.24 1.08
CA GLN A 78 14.61 -0.27 2.11
C GLN A 78 13.26 0.40 1.77
N PRO A 79 12.37 0.65 2.74
CA PRO A 79 11.06 1.27 2.49
C PRO A 79 11.14 2.62 1.79
N SER A 80 12.21 3.37 2.02
CA SER A 80 12.49 4.67 1.37
C SER A 80 12.53 4.59 -0.16
N HIS A 81 12.87 3.43 -0.73
CA HIS A 81 12.81 3.16 -2.16
C HIS A 81 11.40 3.33 -2.71
N TRP A 82 10.41 2.75 -2.04
CA TRP A 82 9.00 2.78 -2.44
C TRP A 82 8.34 4.13 -2.16
N VAL A 83 8.77 4.80 -1.08
CA VAL A 83 8.37 6.20 -0.79
C VAL A 83 8.77 7.11 -1.96
N LYS A 84 10.03 7.05 -2.41
CA LYS A 84 10.54 7.87 -3.52
C LYS A 84 9.85 7.57 -4.85
N ARG A 85 9.37 6.33 -5.04
CA ARG A 85 8.64 5.90 -6.24
C ARG A 85 7.14 6.23 -6.19
N GLY A 86 6.64 6.76 -5.07
CA GLY A 86 5.23 7.06 -4.91
C GLY A 86 4.33 5.82 -5.01
N ALA A 87 4.84 4.64 -4.62
CA ALA A 87 4.10 3.39 -4.63
C ALA A 87 2.83 3.51 -3.78
N ALA A 88 1.68 3.12 -4.32
CA ALA A 88 0.43 3.09 -3.57
C ALA A 88 -0.49 1.99 -4.10
N LEU A 89 -1.47 1.60 -3.28
CA LEU A 89 -2.59 0.78 -3.71
C LEU A 89 -3.79 1.66 -4.02
N LEU A 90 -4.56 1.24 -5.02
CA LEU A 90 -5.79 1.90 -5.44
C LEU A 90 -6.94 0.91 -5.34
N CYS A 91 -8.07 1.34 -4.80
CA CYS A 91 -9.30 0.53 -4.81
C CYS A 91 -9.96 0.54 -6.19
N GLN A 92 -9.83 1.64 -6.93
CA GLN A 92 -10.41 1.83 -8.26
C GLN A 92 -9.39 2.55 -9.15
N LEU A 93 -9.35 2.18 -10.43
CA LEU A 93 -8.58 2.88 -11.45
C LEU A 93 -9.42 4.02 -12.04
N ASP A 94 -8.78 5.08 -12.51
CA ASP A 94 -9.48 6.13 -13.28
C ASP A 94 -9.91 5.54 -14.63
N ASP A 95 -11.15 5.82 -15.05
CA ASP A 95 -11.72 5.40 -16.34
C ASP A 95 -11.05 6.09 -17.54
#